data_AF-A0A838J3R2-F1
#
_entry.id   AF-A0A838J3R2-F1
#
_cell.length_a   1.000
_cell.length_b   1.000
_cell.length_c   1.000
_cell.angle_alpha   90.00
_cell.angle_beta   90.00
_cell.angle_gamma   90.00
#
_symmetry.space_group_name_H-M   'P 1'
#
loop_
_entity.id
_entity.type
_entity.pdbx_description
1 polymer ?
#
loop_
_entity_poly.entity_id
_entity_poly.type
_entity_poly.pdbx_seq_one_letter_code
_entity_poly.pdbx_strand_id
1 'polypeptide(L)'
;MIITGILSVAMILASLGLGILLRRLLVNSLKKTVLDNWITQTVGVVVIAVPLVLGFLGALALWNAPFVTQFLDASIFRKTDLLIGFSWQLVQSLLLAAFGIGVARTLRAITIRSIGESRVDINMRTLIARVLYILILSITGFWILSVWQIPIGIPITVLGAFTVTLTVAFQELLKNLVAGVYILLERPFYIGDQINITSGMITYVGKVEDIQLRATKLRRVSGEEVSVPNSFIFDNPIINNTYYGERRAIVAVTLLQADFSQEATIHNILEILKNHDAVMSKPDPTVMVAGFVDDKIALEVRFWVTTGQVIDISDILYELHELLPQAEIVVREPL
;
A
#
# COMPACT_ATOMS: atom_id res chain seq x y z
N MET A 1 25.28 44.15 -39.46
CA MET A 1 24.70 42.91 -38.90
C MET A 1 25.78 41.90 -38.50
N ILE A 2 26.75 41.58 -39.37
CA ILE A 2 27.82 40.61 -39.05
C ILE A 2 28.72 41.11 -37.90
N ILE A 3 29.21 42.35 -37.95
CA ILE A 3 30.12 42.88 -36.91
C ILE A 3 29.41 43.02 -35.55
N THR A 4 28.15 43.49 -35.54
CA THR A 4 27.35 43.62 -34.32
C THR A 4 26.93 42.27 -33.74
N GLY A 5 26.67 41.28 -34.60
CA GLY A 5 26.44 39.89 -34.19
C GLY A 5 27.71 39.22 -33.64
N ILE A 6 28.87 39.48 -34.23
CA ILE A 6 30.15 38.99 -33.70
C ILE A 6 30.44 39.60 -32.33
N LEU A 7 30.19 40.91 -32.16
CA LEU A 7 30.40 41.61 -30.88
C LEU A 7 29.43 41.15 -29.80
N SER A 8 28.15 40.90 -30.10
CA SER A 8 27.18 40.38 -29.13
C SER A 8 27.50 38.93 -28.72
N VAL A 9 27.88 38.08 -29.68
CA VAL A 9 28.33 36.71 -29.41
C VAL A 9 29.61 36.72 -28.57
N ALA A 10 30.59 37.56 -28.91
CA ALA A 10 31.82 37.71 -28.14
C ALA A 10 31.53 38.17 -26.69
N MET A 11 30.56 39.06 -26.50
CA MET A 11 30.17 39.58 -25.19
C MET A 11 29.44 38.53 -24.33
N ILE A 12 28.59 37.71 -24.94
CA ILE A 12 27.94 36.56 -24.27
C ILE A 12 28.96 35.47 -23.91
N LEU A 13 29.93 35.22 -24.79
CA LEU A 13 31.01 34.26 -24.50
C LEU A 13 31.94 34.78 -23.39
N ALA A 14 32.26 36.07 -23.39
CA ALA A 14 33.05 36.70 -22.35
C ALA A 14 32.32 36.66 -20.99
N SER A 15 31.01 36.91 -20.96
CA SER A 15 30.21 36.86 -19.73
C SER A 15 30.04 35.44 -19.19
N LEU A 16 29.88 34.44 -20.08
CA LEU A 16 29.88 33.03 -19.72
C LEU A 16 31.24 32.61 -19.12
N GLY A 17 32.35 33.02 -19.75
CA GLY A 17 33.70 32.78 -19.25
C GLY A 17 33.94 33.39 -17.87
N LEU A 18 33.52 34.64 -17.68
CA LEU A 18 33.59 35.34 -16.40
C LEU A 18 32.77 34.63 -15.31
N GLY A 19 31.53 34.20 -15.63
CA GLY A 19 30.67 33.47 -14.71
C GLY A 19 31.26 32.14 -14.27
N ILE A 20 31.87 31.38 -15.19
CA ILE A 20 32.56 30.12 -14.87
C ILE A 20 33.78 30.37 -13.98
N LEU A 21 34.54 31.43 -14.24
CA LEU A 21 35.71 31.80 -13.45
C LEU A 21 35.32 32.22 -12.02
N LEU A 22 34.30 33.07 -11.88
CA LEU A 22 33.74 33.47 -10.59
C LEU A 22 33.20 32.27 -9.81
N ARG A 23 32.49 31.36 -10.46
CA ARG A 23 32.04 30.11 -9.82
C ARG A 23 33.21 29.27 -9.33
N ARG A 24 34.29 29.11 -10.11
CA ARG A 24 35.47 28.34 -9.68
C ARG A 24 36.12 28.94 -8.45
N LEU A 25 36.33 30.26 -8.42
CA LEU A 25 36.92 30.95 -7.27
C LEU A 25 36.05 30.85 -6.02
N LEU A 26 34.74 31.04 -6.18
CA LEU A 26 33.79 31.06 -5.08
C LEU A 26 33.52 29.65 -4.52
N VAL A 27 33.39 28.63 -5.36
CA VAL A 27 33.29 27.23 -4.93
C VAL A 27 34.57 26.75 -4.25
N ASN A 28 35.75 27.15 -4.74
CA ASN A 28 37.02 26.81 -4.09
C ASN A 28 37.18 27.50 -2.73
N SER A 29 36.62 28.69 -2.55
CA SER A 29 36.61 29.41 -1.27
C SER A 29 35.59 28.84 -0.29
N LEU A 30 34.38 28.47 -0.77
CA LEU A 30 33.31 27.89 0.05
C LEU A 30 33.56 26.45 0.50
N LYS A 31 34.37 25.67 -0.24
CA LYS A 31 34.79 24.32 0.20
C LYS A 31 35.67 24.33 1.46
N LYS A 32 36.26 25.48 1.82
CA LYS A 32 37.06 25.63 3.05
C LYS A 32 36.20 25.87 4.30
N THR A 33 34.94 26.25 4.12
CA THR A 33 33.94 26.39 5.18
C THR A 33 33.08 25.14 5.24
N VAL A 34 32.62 24.74 6.43
CA VAL A 34 31.77 23.54 6.65
C VAL A 34 30.34 23.81 6.13
N LEU A 35 30.21 24.15 4.85
CA LEU A 35 28.94 24.40 4.18
C LEU A 35 28.54 23.15 3.39
N ASP A 36 27.29 22.75 3.53
CA ASP A 36 26.75 21.61 2.82
C ASP A 36 26.91 21.76 1.29
N ASN A 37 27.24 20.65 0.64
CA ASN A 37 27.47 20.60 -0.81
C ASN A 37 26.30 21.14 -1.64
N TRP A 38 25.05 21.10 -1.13
CA TRP A 38 23.90 21.66 -1.84
C TRP A 38 23.91 23.19 -1.86
N ILE A 39 24.33 23.85 -0.79
CA ILE A 39 24.41 25.31 -0.69
C ILE A 39 25.49 25.83 -1.66
N THR A 40 26.66 25.18 -1.70
CA THR A 40 27.74 25.55 -2.62
C THR A 40 27.34 25.43 -4.09
N GLN A 41 26.46 24.47 -4.43
CA GLN A 41 25.95 24.30 -5.78
C GLN A 41 24.89 25.33 -6.14
N THR A 42 23.93 25.62 -5.26
CA THR A 42 22.91 26.64 -5.47
C THR A 42 23.55 28.02 -5.64
N VAL A 43 24.47 28.39 -4.75
CA VAL A 43 25.21 29.65 -4.85
C VAL A 43 26.03 29.69 -6.15
N GLY A 44 26.65 28.57 -6.54
CA GLY A 44 27.41 28.50 -7.79
C GLY A 44 26.56 28.71 -9.06
N VAL A 45 25.29 28.31 -9.06
CA VAL A 45 24.37 28.57 -10.20
C VAL A 45 23.96 30.03 -10.24
N VAL A 46 23.62 30.61 -9.08
CA VAL A 46 23.25 32.04 -8.98
C VAL A 46 24.41 32.94 -9.44
N VAL A 47 25.64 32.59 -9.07
CA VAL A 47 26.85 33.34 -9.45
C VAL A 47 27.15 33.29 -10.95
N ILE A 48 26.76 32.22 -11.66
CA ILE A 48 26.84 32.17 -13.14
C ILE A 48 25.73 32.98 -13.79
N ALA A 49 24.54 32.97 -13.21
CA ALA A 49 23.37 33.63 -13.79
C ALA A 49 23.54 35.16 -13.87
N VAL A 50 24.12 35.79 -12.85
CA VAL A 50 24.24 37.26 -12.79
C VAL A 50 25.12 37.84 -13.91
N PRO A 51 26.36 37.37 -14.16
CA PRO A 51 27.18 37.84 -15.27
C PRO A 51 26.57 37.53 -16.64
N LEU A 52 25.92 36.38 -16.80
CA LEU A 52 25.24 36.02 -18.05
C LEU A 52 24.10 36.99 -18.36
N VAL A 53 23.30 37.36 -17.36
CA VAL A 53 22.24 38.35 -17.50
C VAL A 53 22.82 39.72 -17.84
N LEU A 54 23.90 40.16 -17.18
CA LEU A 54 24.56 41.43 -17.49
C LEU A 54 25.19 41.46 -18.88
N GLY A 55 25.82 40.36 -19.32
CA GLY A 55 26.36 40.23 -20.68
C GLY A 55 25.28 40.20 -21.75
N PHE A 56 24.14 39.58 -21.45
CA PHE A 56 22.96 39.59 -22.30
C PHE A 56 22.34 41.01 -22.39
N LEU A 57 22.24 41.72 -21.27
CA LEU A 57 21.78 43.12 -21.23
C LEU A 57 22.72 44.07 -21.96
N GLY A 58 24.03 43.87 -21.88
CA GLY A 58 25.00 44.66 -22.63
C GLY A 58 25.03 44.33 -24.14
N ALA A 59 24.80 43.07 -24.52
CA ALA A 59 24.58 42.67 -25.91
C ALA A 59 23.30 43.31 -26.48
N LEU A 60 22.26 43.47 -25.65
CA LEU A 60 21.05 44.23 -25.99
C LEU A 60 21.32 45.74 -26.12
N ALA A 61 22.20 46.32 -25.30
CA ALA A 61 22.57 47.74 -25.41
C ALA A 61 23.34 48.07 -26.70
N LEU A 62 24.16 47.14 -27.22
CA LEU A 62 24.81 47.26 -28.53
C LEU A 62 23.81 47.25 -29.70
N TRP A 63 22.61 46.74 -29.47
CA TRP A 63 21.49 46.73 -30.41
C TRP A 63 20.75 48.07 -30.49
N ASN A 64 21.05 49.04 -29.61
CA ASN A 64 20.51 50.40 -29.66
C ASN A 64 21.31 51.36 -30.58
N ALA A 65 22.24 50.85 -31.39
CA ALA A 65 22.95 51.65 -32.39
C ALA A 65 22.01 52.11 -33.52
N PRO A 66 22.15 53.34 -34.07
CA PRO A 66 21.20 53.95 -35.03
C PRO A 66 20.90 53.16 -36.32
N PHE A 67 21.76 52.20 -36.66
CA PHE A 67 21.59 51.31 -37.81
C PHE A 67 20.67 50.10 -37.50
N VAL A 68 20.62 49.63 -36.25
CA VAL A 68 19.75 48.52 -35.82
C VAL A 68 18.32 49.01 -35.58
N THR A 69 18.17 50.25 -35.14
CA THR A 69 16.87 50.90 -34.91
C THR A 69 16.05 51.03 -36.20
N GLN A 70 16.68 51.13 -37.38
CA GLN A 70 16.00 51.18 -38.68
C GLN A 70 15.42 49.82 -39.12
N PHE A 71 15.98 48.71 -38.62
CA PHE A 71 15.48 47.33 -38.85
C PHE A 71 14.37 46.94 -37.85
N LEU A 72 14.39 47.54 -36.66
CA LEU A 72 13.35 47.40 -35.63
C LEU A 72 12.09 48.23 -35.90
N ASP A 73 12.08 49.07 -36.93
CA ASP A 73 10.91 49.88 -37.31
C ASP A 73 9.82 49.07 -38.06
N ALA A 74 10.01 47.75 -38.17
CA ALA A 74 8.96 46.82 -38.58
C ALA A 74 7.83 46.79 -37.53
N SER A 75 6.57 46.87 -37.98
CA SER A 75 5.34 47.05 -37.19
C SER A 75 5.11 46.07 -36.02
N ILE A 76 5.90 45.01 -35.91
CA ILE A 76 5.89 44.00 -34.85
C ILE A 76 6.60 44.50 -33.58
N PHE A 77 7.64 45.34 -33.68
CA PHE A 77 8.44 45.82 -32.54
C PHE A 77 7.97 47.16 -31.96
N ARG A 78 6.98 47.81 -32.58
CA ARG A 78 6.44 49.11 -32.17
C ARG A 78 5.46 49.02 -30.98
N LYS A 79 5.08 47.81 -30.56
CA LYS A 79 4.31 47.55 -29.33
C LYS A 79 5.26 47.16 -28.20
N THR A 80 5.83 48.16 -27.53
CA THR A 80 6.77 48.00 -26.40
C THR A 80 6.24 47.10 -25.29
N ASP A 81 4.92 47.10 -25.08
CA ASP A 81 4.23 46.28 -24.08
C ASP A 81 4.39 44.77 -24.32
N LEU A 82 4.45 44.32 -25.58
CA LEU A 82 4.60 42.91 -25.92
C LEU A 82 6.02 42.40 -25.62
N LEU A 83 7.04 43.24 -25.82
CA LEU A 83 8.44 42.89 -25.53
C LEU A 83 8.72 42.83 -24.02
N ILE A 84 8.13 43.75 -23.25
CA ILE A 84 8.23 43.75 -21.79
C ILE A 84 7.50 42.53 -21.22
N GLY A 85 6.29 42.24 -21.71
CA GLY A 85 5.52 41.06 -21.30
C GLY A 85 6.25 39.75 -21.58
N PHE A 86 6.81 39.58 -22.78
CA PHE A 86 7.56 38.38 -23.16
C PHE A 86 8.84 38.20 -22.32
N SER A 87 9.58 39.30 -22.08
CA SER A 87 10.79 39.27 -21.25
C SER A 87 10.48 38.88 -19.80
N TRP A 88 9.37 39.39 -19.27
CA TRP A 88 8.90 39.06 -17.92
C TRP A 88 8.46 37.59 -17.80
N GLN A 89 7.71 37.07 -18.77
CA GLN A 89 7.30 35.66 -18.84
C GLN A 89 8.50 34.72 -18.93
N LEU A 90 9.54 35.10 -19.68
CA LEU A 90 10.80 34.35 -19.75
C LEU A 90 11.52 34.30 -18.39
N VAL A 91 11.63 35.44 -17.70
CA VAL A 91 12.24 35.50 -16.37
C VAL A 91 11.46 34.63 -15.39
N GLN A 92 10.13 34.73 -15.36
CA GLN A 92 9.28 33.89 -14.52
C GLN A 92 9.46 32.40 -14.83
N SER A 93 9.52 32.03 -16.10
CA SER A 93 9.73 30.62 -16.53
C SER A 93 11.09 30.09 -16.09
N LEU A 94 12.15 30.89 -16.21
CA LEU A 94 13.50 30.51 -15.77
C LEU A 94 13.59 30.36 -14.26
N LEU A 95 12.96 31.27 -13.50
CA LEU A 95 12.89 31.19 -12.04
C LEU A 95 12.11 29.95 -11.60
N LEU A 96 10.95 29.68 -12.21
CA LEU A 96 10.16 28.48 -11.93
C LEU A 96 10.90 27.19 -12.30
N ALA A 97 11.60 27.16 -13.44
CA ALA A 97 12.40 26.01 -13.84
C ALA A 97 13.56 25.75 -12.87
N ALA A 98 14.28 26.81 -12.48
CA ALA A 98 15.37 26.70 -11.51
C ALA A 98 14.85 26.21 -10.15
N PHE A 99 13.73 26.76 -9.68
CA PHE A 99 13.08 26.34 -8.43
C PHE A 99 12.61 24.89 -8.51
N GLY A 100 11.86 24.51 -9.54
CA GLY A 100 11.31 23.16 -9.71
C GLY A 100 12.39 22.10 -9.85
N ILE A 101 13.45 22.35 -10.63
CA ILE A 101 14.61 21.45 -10.73
C ILE A 101 15.34 21.36 -9.38
N GLY A 102 15.47 22.48 -8.67
CA GLY A 102 16.06 22.52 -7.32
C GLY A 102 15.30 21.65 -6.33
N VAL A 103 13.98 21.81 -6.27
CA VAL A 103 13.08 21.00 -5.42
C VAL A 103 13.14 19.53 -5.82
N ALA A 104 13.04 19.21 -7.12
CA ALA A 104 13.07 17.84 -7.62
C ALA A 104 14.39 17.12 -7.27
N ARG A 105 15.52 17.80 -7.42
CA ARG A 105 16.83 17.26 -7.04
C ARG A 105 16.97 17.07 -5.54
N THR A 106 16.48 18.04 -4.76
CA THR A 106 16.54 17.99 -3.30
C THR A 106 15.72 16.82 -2.76
N LEU A 107 14.46 16.70 -3.19
CA LEU A 107 13.59 15.59 -2.79
C LEU A 107 14.16 14.24 -3.24
N ARG A 108 14.65 14.14 -4.48
CA ARG A 108 15.33 12.93 -4.95
C ARG A 108 16.53 12.55 -4.05
N ALA A 109 17.34 13.53 -3.67
CA ALA A 109 18.50 13.29 -2.81
C ALA A 109 18.09 12.88 -1.39
N ILE A 110 17.04 13.49 -0.83
CA ILE A 110 16.48 13.11 0.47
C ILE A 110 15.96 11.66 0.41
N THR A 111 15.13 11.32 -0.58
CA THR A 111 14.56 9.96 -0.74
C THR A 111 15.64 8.89 -0.88
N ILE A 112 16.73 9.16 -1.61
CA ILE A 112 17.85 8.20 -1.73
C ILE A 112 18.59 8.05 -0.39
N ARG A 113 18.68 9.12 0.40
CA ARG A 113 19.41 9.15 1.68
C ARG A 113 18.60 8.63 2.87
N SER A 114 17.27 8.58 2.83
CA SER A 114 16.45 8.56 4.05
C SER A 114 16.21 7.20 4.75
N ILE A 115 16.70 6.04 4.29
CA ILE A 115 16.42 4.72 4.95
C ILE A 115 17.65 3.78 4.90
N GLY A 116 17.75 2.74 5.74
CA GLY A 116 18.97 1.96 6.11
C GLY A 116 19.52 0.86 5.17
N GLU A 117 20.44 0.03 5.67
CA GLU A 117 21.46 -0.76 4.92
C GLU A 117 21.00 -2.01 4.14
N SER A 118 19.73 -2.17 3.76
CA SER A 118 19.29 -3.38 3.04
C SER A 118 19.45 -3.25 1.51
N ARG A 119 20.01 -4.28 0.86
CA ARG A 119 20.29 -4.28 -0.60
C ARG A 119 19.03 -4.27 -1.49
N VAL A 120 17.90 -4.78 -0.97
CA VAL A 120 16.61 -4.77 -1.67
C VAL A 120 16.01 -3.36 -1.73
N ASP A 121 16.46 -2.45 -0.85
CA ASP A 121 15.95 -1.09 -0.74
C ASP A 121 16.51 -0.14 -1.83
N ILE A 122 17.74 -0.34 -2.31
CA ILE A 122 18.43 0.61 -3.21
C ILE A 122 17.71 0.75 -4.57
N ASN A 123 17.28 -0.37 -5.16
CA ASN A 123 16.56 -0.36 -6.43
C ASN A 123 15.17 0.30 -6.27
N MET A 124 14.46 -0.04 -5.21
CA MET A 124 13.14 0.52 -4.91
C MET A 124 13.24 2.04 -4.64
N ARG A 125 14.24 2.49 -3.87
CA ARG A 125 14.52 3.91 -3.64
C ARG A 125 14.82 4.65 -4.93
N THR A 126 15.65 4.07 -5.78
CA THR A 126 16.01 4.70 -7.04
C THR A 126 14.78 4.86 -7.93
N LEU A 127 13.88 3.88 -7.92
CA LEU A 127 12.61 3.93 -8.63
C LEU A 127 11.70 5.03 -8.06
N ILE A 128 11.44 5.03 -6.74
CA ILE A 128 10.60 6.03 -6.08
C ILE A 128 11.15 7.45 -6.31
N ALA A 129 12.45 7.64 -6.10
CA ALA A 129 13.10 8.94 -6.28
C ALA A 129 13.05 9.41 -7.75
N ARG A 130 13.08 8.48 -8.73
CA ARG A 130 12.91 8.80 -10.15
C ARG A 130 11.47 9.19 -10.47
N VAL A 131 10.48 8.46 -9.93
CA VAL A 131 9.06 8.78 -10.10
C VAL A 131 8.74 10.15 -9.51
N LEU A 132 9.17 10.43 -8.28
CA LEU A 132 9.02 11.74 -7.64
C LEU A 132 9.67 12.86 -8.45
N TYR A 133 10.90 12.63 -8.94
CA TYR A 133 11.60 13.60 -9.78
C TYR A 133 10.82 13.94 -11.05
N ILE A 134 10.32 12.92 -11.77
CA ILE A 134 9.51 13.11 -12.98
C ILE A 134 8.22 13.88 -12.64
N LEU A 135 7.53 13.49 -11.57
CA LEU A 135 6.27 14.13 -11.14
C LEU A 135 6.46 15.62 -10.83
N ILE A 136 7.51 15.99 -10.08
CA ILE A 136 7.80 17.40 -9.76
C ILE A 136 8.15 18.18 -11.03
N LEU A 137 8.91 17.59 -11.95
CA LEU A 137 9.21 18.23 -13.24
C LEU A 137 7.97 18.40 -14.10
N SER A 138 7.06 17.42 -14.12
CA SER A 138 5.78 17.52 -14.83
C SER A 138 4.95 18.68 -14.27
N ILE A 139 4.81 18.80 -12.94
CA ILE A 139 4.11 19.92 -12.30
C ILE A 139 4.77 21.27 -12.65
N THR A 140 6.10 21.33 -12.59
CA THR A 140 6.87 22.54 -12.96
C THR A 140 6.63 22.90 -14.43
N GLY A 141 6.59 21.91 -15.32
CA GLY A 141 6.28 22.09 -16.73
C GLY A 141 4.88 22.68 -16.95
N PHE A 142 3.86 22.18 -16.24
CA PHE A 142 2.51 22.75 -16.30
C PHE A 142 2.44 24.19 -15.82
N TRP A 143 3.14 24.52 -14.73
CA TRP A 143 3.22 25.89 -14.24
C TRP A 143 3.87 26.83 -15.25
N ILE A 144 4.95 26.39 -15.92
CA ILE A 144 5.57 27.16 -16.99
C ILE A 144 4.56 27.37 -18.13
N LEU A 145 3.88 26.33 -18.62
CA LEU A 145 2.86 26.47 -19.67
C LEU A 145 1.76 27.48 -19.29
N SER A 146 1.39 27.55 -18.00
CA SER A 146 0.44 28.55 -17.49
C SER A 146 0.98 29.98 -17.54
N VAL A 147 2.26 30.21 -17.29
CA VAL A 147 2.89 31.55 -17.45
C VAL A 147 2.78 32.04 -18.89
N TRP A 148 2.91 31.11 -19.85
CA TRP A 148 2.79 31.39 -21.28
C TRP A 148 1.34 31.48 -21.78
N GLN A 149 0.35 31.33 -20.89
CA GLN A 149 -1.08 31.29 -21.26
C GLN A 149 -1.40 30.23 -22.32
N ILE A 150 -0.59 29.16 -22.38
CA ILE A 150 -0.84 28.04 -23.28
C ILE A 150 -2.01 27.23 -22.68
N PRO A 151 -3.06 26.92 -23.44
CA PRO A 151 -4.16 26.10 -22.94
C PRO A 151 -3.67 24.72 -22.47
N ILE A 152 -3.71 24.48 -21.16
CA ILE A 152 -3.28 23.22 -20.52
C ILE A 152 -4.42 22.20 -20.37
N GLY A 153 -5.62 22.50 -20.90
CA GLY A 153 -6.80 21.65 -20.75
C GLY A 153 -6.60 20.23 -21.29
N ILE A 154 -6.11 20.08 -22.52
CA ILE A 154 -5.91 18.76 -23.14
C ILE A 154 -4.88 17.92 -22.36
N PRO A 155 -3.66 18.42 -22.05
CA PRO A 155 -2.71 17.68 -21.22
C PRO A 155 -3.25 17.27 -19.85
N ILE A 156 -4.00 18.16 -19.17
CA ILE A 156 -4.60 17.85 -17.87
C ILE A 156 -5.66 16.75 -18.01
N THR A 157 -6.51 16.82 -19.03
CA THR A 157 -7.52 15.78 -19.27
C THR A 157 -6.88 14.42 -19.51
N VAL A 158 -5.82 14.35 -20.32
CA VAL A 158 -5.07 13.10 -20.57
C VAL A 158 -4.43 12.57 -19.29
N LEU A 159 -3.80 13.45 -18.49
CA LEU A 159 -3.21 13.06 -17.21
C LEU A 159 -4.26 12.64 -16.17
N GLY A 160 -5.42 13.28 -16.16
CA GLY A 160 -6.54 12.91 -15.31
C GLY A 160 -7.03 11.50 -15.65
N ALA A 161 -7.25 11.22 -16.95
CA ALA A 161 -7.63 9.89 -17.41
C ALA A 161 -6.57 8.83 -17.04
N PHE A 162 -5.29 9.12 -17.27
CA PHE A 162 -4.19 8.24 -16.89
C PHE A 162 -4.15 7.96 -15.38
N THR A 163 -4.39 8.98 -14.55
CA THR A 163 -4.42 8.86 -13.08
C THR A 163 -5.56 7.95 -12.61
N VAL A 164 -6.75 8.06 -13.22
CA VAL A 164 -7.88 7.17 -12.93
C VAL A 164 -7.51 5.72 -13.27
N THR A 165 -6.99 5.48 -14.48
CA THR A 165 -6.57 4.14 -14.91
C THR A 165 -5.50 3.55 -13.99
N LEU A 166 -4.51 4.36 -13.60
CA LEU A 166 -3.45 3.94 -12.68
C LEU A 166 -4.03 3.61 -11.30
N THR A 167 -4.98 4.40 -10.81
CA THR A 167 -5.63 4.16 -9.51
C THR A 167 -6.44 2.87 -9.52
N VAL A 168 -7.21 2.62 -10.59
CA VAL A 168 -7.95 1.36 -10.78
C VAL A 168 -6.99 0.17 -10.82
N ALA A 169 -5.84 0.31 -11.48
CA ALA A 169 -4.81 -0.75 -11.50
C ALA A 169 -4.23 -1.06 -10.11
N PHE A 170 -4.12 -0.06 -9.22
CA PHE A 170 -3.62 -0.24 -7.86
C PHE A 170 -4.71 -0.53 -6.81
N GLN A 171 -5.99 -0.52 -7.20
CA GLN A 171 -7.12 -0.61 -6.29
C GLN A 171 -7.05 -1.85 -5.39
N GLU A 172 -6.71 -3.01 -5.95
CA GLU A 172 -6.64 -4.26 -5.19
C GLU A 172 -5.51 -4.26 -4.14
N LEU A 173 -4.37 -3.64 -4.46
CA LEU A 173 -3.25 -3.52 -3.53
C LEU A 173 -3.61 -2.61 -2.36
N LEU A 174 -4.29 -1.49 -2.63
CA LEU A 174 -4.78 -0.59 -1.59
C LEU A 174 -5.87 -1.26 -0.73
N LYS A 175 -6.79 -2.02 -1.34
CA LYS A 175 -7.83 -2.76 -0.62
C LYS A 175 -7.23 -3.75 0.37
N ASN A 176 -6.22 -4.53 -0.05
CA ASN A 176 -5.51 -5.46 0.83
C ASN A 176 -4.77 -4.74 1.97
N LEU A 177 -4.15 -3.60 1.68
CA LEU A 177 -3.44 -2.82 2.69
C LEU A 177 -4.41 -2.27 3.76
N VAL A 178 -5.52 -1.67 3.34
CA VAL A 178 -6.53 -1.12 4.25
C VAL A 178 -7.18 -2.23 5.06
N ALA A 179 -7.52 -3.36 4.44
CA ALA A 179 -8.04 -4.54 5.13
C ALA A 179 -7.04 -5.08 6.17
N GLY A 180 -5.75 -5.13 5.84
CA GLY A 180 -4.70 -5.55 6.78
C GLY A 180 -4.58 -4.63 7.98
N VAL A 181 -4.58 -3.32 7.77
CA VAL A 181 -4.57 -2.32 8.86
C VAL A 181 -5.82 -2.48 9.73
N TYR A 182 -7.00 -2.66 9.12
CA TYR A 182 -8.25 -2.89 9.85
C TYR A 182 -8.18 -4.15 10.73
N ILE A 183 -7.75 -5.29 10.18
CA ILE A 183 -7.60 -6.55 10.93
C ILE A 183 -6.66 -6.37 12.13
N LEU A 184 -5.54 -5.65 11.95
CA LEU A 184 -4.57 -5.41 13.03
C LEU A 184 -5.12 -4.47 14.13
N LEU A 185 -5.99 -3.53 13.77
CA LEU A 185 -6.59 -2.57 14.69
C LEU A 185 -7.78 -3.16 15.46
N GLU A 186 -8.76 -3.72 14.75
CA GLU A 186 -10.00 -4.26 15.34
C GLU A 186 -9.80 -5.67 15.93
N ARG A 187 -8.79 -6.40 15.45
CA ARG A 187 -8.43 -7.74 15.92
C ARG A 187 -9.63 -8.69 16.05
N PRO A 188 -10.38 -8.96 14.95
CA PRO A 188 -11.48 -9.91 14.96
C PRO A 188 -11.02 -11.35 15.29
N PHE A 189 -9.72 -11.62 15.17
CA PHE A 189 -9.04 -12.84 15.57
C PHE A 189 -7.56 -12.52 15.89
N TYR A 190 -6.90 -13.43 16.60
CA TYR A 190 -5.50 -13.33 17.00
C TYR A 190 -4.64 -14.39 16.33
N ILE A 191 -3.32 -14.16 16.31
CA ILE A 191 -2.36 -15.20 15.95
C ILE A 191 -2.53 -16.37 16.94
N GLY A 192 -2.73 -17.57 16.40
CA GLY A 192 -3.04 -18.76 17.16
C GLY A 192 -4.50 -19.21 17.06
N ASP A 193 -5.41 -18.34 16.63
CA ASP A 193 -6.82 -18.71 16.48
C ASP A 193 -7.04 -19.64 15.29
N GLN A 194 -8.00 -20.56 15.40
CA GLN A 194 -8.45 -21.39 14.29
C GLN A 194 -9.67 -20.74 13.64
N ILE A 195 -9.49 -20.24 12.43
CA ILE A 195 -10.54 -19.51 11.70
C ILE A 195 -10.99 -20.26 10.45
N ASN A 196 -12.28 -20.11 10.13
CA ASN A 196 -12.89 -20.60 8.91
C ASN A 196 -13.42 -19.40 8.11
N ILE A 197 -13.03 -19.32 6.85
CA ILE A 197 -13.39 -18.24 5.93
C ILE A 197 -14.04 -18.87 4.72
N THR A 198 -15.33 -18.57 4.49
CA THR A 198 -16.12 -19.16 3.40
C THR A 198 -16.48 -18.10 2.38
N SER A 199 -16.18 -18.38 1.11
CA SER A 199 -16.60 -17.57 -0.02
C SER A 199 -17.18 -18.46 -1.11
N GLY A 200 -18.50 -18.41 -1.31
CA GLY A 200 -19.21 -19.31 -2.21
C GLY A 200 -19.00 -20.78 -1.84
N MET A 201 -18.42 -21.56 -2.75
CA MET A 201 -18.11 -23.00 -2.54
C MET A 201 -16.71 -23.26 -1.99
N ILE A 202 -15.90 -22.21 -1.73
CA ILE A 202 -14.53 -22.35 -1.25
C ILE A 202 -14.48 -21.98 0.23
N THR A 203 -13.98 -22.89 1.07
CA THR A 203 -13.74 -22.64 2.49
C THR A 203 -12.27 -22.85 2.83
N TYR A 204 -11.66 -21.82 3.40
CA TYR A 204 -10.33 -21.88 3.98
C TYR A 204 -10.46 -22.11 5.48
N VAL A 205 -9.85 -23.19 5.97
CA VAL A 205 -9.80 -23.55 7.40
C VAL A 205 -8.34 -23.66 7.82
N GLY A 206 -7.97 -22.95 8.88
CA GLY A 206 -6.60 -23.05 9.40
C GLY A 206 -6.36 -22.21 10.65
N LYS A 207 -5.22 -22.49 11.29
CA LYS A 207 -4.70 -21.71 12.42
C LYS A 207 -3.95 -20.50 11.91
N VAL A 208 -4.23 -19.31 12.44
CA VAL A 208 -3.55 -18.06 12.06
C VAL A 208 -2.11 -18.09 12.58
N GLU A 209 -1.14 -18.01 11.68
CA GLU A 209 0.29 -17.99 12.03
C GLU A 209 0.89 -16.59 12.03
N ASP A 210 0.48 -15.75 11.08
CA ASP A 210 1.03 -14.42 10.87
C ASP A 210 0.00 -13.52 10.17
N ILE A 211 -0.03 -12.24 10.55
CA ILE A 211 -0.89 -11.22 9.95
C ILE A 211 0.02 -10.16 9.35
N GLN A 212 0.18 -10.20 8.03
CA GLN A 212 0.98 -9.24 7.28
C GLN A 212 0.10 -8.10 6.77
N LEU A 213 0.74 -7.02 6.30
CA LEU A 213 0.05 -5.85 5.77
C LEU A 213 -0.93 -6.16 4.61
N ARG A 214 -0.66 -7.18 3.79
CA ARG A 214 -1.48 -7.51 2.61
C ARG A 214 -2.15 -8.88 2.65
N ALA A 215 -1.69 -9.79 3.51
CA ALA A 215 -2.17 -11.16 3.57
C ALA A 215 -2.02 -11.71 4.98
N THR A 216 -2.88 -12.66 5.32
CA THR A 216 -2.83 -13.42 6.56
C THR A 216 -2.45 -14.87 6.23
N LYS A 217 -1.52 -15.42 6.99
CA LYS A 217 -1.03 -16.78 6.83
C LYS A 217 -1.78 -17.74 7.74
N LEU A 218 -2.33 -18.79 7.15
CA LEU A 218 -3.09 -19.85 7.80
C LEU A 218 -2.31 -21.16 7.64
N ARG A 219 -2.10 -21.89 8.73
CA ARG A 219 -1.66 -23.29 8.69
C ARG A 219 -2.88 -24.19 8.71
N ARG A 220 -3.07 -24.98 7.65
CA ARG A 220 -4.14 -25.99 7.60
C ARG A 220 -3.80 -27.18 8.50
N VAL A 221 -4.82 -27.97 8.85
CA VAL A 221 -4.63 -29.25 9.56
C VAL A 221 -3.78 -30.23 8.74
N SER A 222 -3.80 -30.12 7.40
CA SER A 222 -2.91 -30.86 6.49
C SER A 222 -1.43 -30.47 6.57
N GLY A 223 -1.08 -29.39 7.31
CA GLY A 223 0.27 -28.87 7.45
C GLY A 223 0.67 -27.81 6.41
N GLU A 224 -0.21 -27.46 5.47
CA GLU A 224 0.08 -26.51 4.40
C GLU A 224 -0.01 -25.03 4.85
N GLU A 225 0.99 -24.24 4.41
CA GLU A 225 1.03 -22.78 4.20
C GLU A 225 -0.10 -22.23 3.31
N VAL A 226 -1.17 -21.60 3.82
CA VAL A 226 -2.11 -20.82 2.98
C VAL A 226 -1.98 -19.33 3.25
N SER A 227 -1.59 -18.56 2.24
CA SER A 227 -1.57 -17.10 2.29
C SER A 227 -2.87 -16.54 1.72
N VAL A 228 -3.75 -16.04 2.58
CA VAL A 228 -5.05 -15.46 2.19
C VAL A 228 -4.92 -13.93 2.09
N PRO A 229 -5.33 -13.30 0.96
CA PRO A 229 -5.36 -11.84 0.84
C PRO A 229 -6.24 -11.22 1.92
N ASN A 230 -5.80 -10.13 2.54
CA ASN A 230 -6.57 -9.48 3.61
C ASN A 230 -7.91 -8.93 3.10
N SER A 231 -7.98 -8.47 1.83
CA SER A 231 -9.24 -8.05 1.21
C SER A 231 -10.26 -9.18 1.20
N PHE A 232 -9.82 -10.40 0.91
CA PHE A 232 -10.68 -11.59 0.93
C PHE A 232 -11.19 -11.90 2.34
N ILE A 233 -10.34 -11.79 3.37
CA ILE A 233 -10.76 -11.98 4.77
C ILE A 233 -11.79 -10.92 5.17
N PHE A 234 -11.56 -9.67 4.77
CA PHE A 234 -12.43 -8.55 5.09
C PHE A 234 -13.80 -8.62 4.40
N ASP A 235 -13.85 -9.12 3.16
CA ASP A 235 -15.09 -9.19 2.38
C ASP A 235 -15.99 -10.38 2.77
N ASN A 236 -15.47 -11.38 3.50
CA ASN A 236 -16.18 -12.62 3.79
C ASN A 236 -16.42 -12.82 5.30
N PRO A 237 -17.50 -13.53 5.69
CA PRO A 237 -17.73 -13.86 7.08
C PRO A 237 -16.62 -14.76 7.63
N ILE A 238 -16.15 -14.43 8.82
CA ILE A 238 -15.10 -15.18 9.53
C ILE A 238 -15.76 -15.89 10.71
N ILE A 239 -15.59 -17.20 10.78
CA ILE A 239 -15.96 -17.99 11.96
C ILE A 239 -14.68 -18.26 12.74
N ASN A 240 -14.55 -17.63 13.91
CA ASN A 240 -13.44 -17.90 14.82
C ASN A 240 -13.83 -19.03 15.77
N ASN A 241 -13.27 -20.22 15.56
CA ASN A 241 -13.64 -21.40 16.33
C ASN A 241 -13.07 -21.38 17.74
N THR A 242 -12.01 -20.61 18.00
CA THR A 242 -11.27 -20.60 19.28
C THR A 242 -11.59 -19.41 20.17
N TYR A 243 -12.39 -18.45 19.69
CA TYR A 243 -12.64 -17.18 20.39
C TYR A 243 -13.16 -17.34 21.83
N TYR A 244 -14.12 -18.25 22.03
CA TYR A 244 -14.74 -18.47 23.35
C TYR A 244 -13.99 -19.50 24.21
N GLY A 245 -12.96 -20.17 23.69
CA GLY A 245 -12.25 -21.23 24.41
C GLY A 245 -13.04 -22.53 24.61
N GLU A 246 -14.31 -22.55 24.21
CA GLU A 246 -15.23 -23.69 24.33
C GLU A 246 -15.99 -23.91 23.02
N ARG A 247 -16.32 -25.17 22.72
CA ARG A 247 -17.08 -25.55 21.53
C ARG A 247 -18.05 -26.67 21.84
N ARG A 248 -19.25 -26.58 21.28
CA ARG A 248 -20.25 -27.65 21.36
C ARG A 248 -19.95 -28.74 20.33
N ALA A 249 -19.91 -29.98 20.77
CA ALA A 249 -19.88 -31.16 19.94
C ALA A 249 -21.30 -31.76 19.84
N ILE A 250 -21.61 -32.33 18.68
CA ILE A 250 -22.90 -32.98 18.42
C ILE A 250 -22.64 -34.38 17.87
N VAL A 251 -23.07 -35.38 18.62
CA VAL A 251 -23.00 -36.79 18.24
C VAL A 251 -24.40 -37.32 18.01
N ALA A 252 -24.63 -37.86 16.82
CA ALA A 252 -25.86 -38.58 16.50
C ALA A 252 -25.69 -40.04 16.89
N VAL A 253 -26.60 -40.56 17.70
CA VAL A 253 -26.65 -41.96 18.10
C VAL A 253 -27.96 -42.54 17.58
N THR A 254 -27.90 -43.57 16.75
CA THR A 254 -29.08 -44.23 16.21
C THR A 254 -29.12 -45.68 16.67
N LEU A 255 -30.20 -46.09 17.32
CA LEU A 255 -30.38 -47.43 17.86
C LEU A 255 -31.76 -47.99 17.53
N LEU A 256 -31.94 -49.30 17.68
CA LEU A 256 -33.24 -49.94 17.51
C LEU A 256 -34.18 -49.52 18.63
N GLN A 257 -35.46 -49.32 18.31
CA GLN A 257 -36.48 -48.99 19.32
C GLN A 257 -36.62 -50.09 20.37
N ALA A 258 -36.37 -51.35 20.00
CA ALA A 258 -36.36 -52.50 20.92
C ALA A 258 -35.28 -52.39 22.02
N ASP A 259 -34.15 -51.74 21.71
CA ASP A 259 -33.03 -51.56 22.63
C ASP A 259 -33.09 -50.23 23.39
N PHE A 260 -34.07 -49.37 23.07
CA PHE A 260 -34.21 -48.05 23.67
C PHE A 260 -35.15 -48.05 24.88
N SER A 261 -34.59 -47.75 26.04
CA SER A 261 -35.33 -47.32 27.23
C SER A 261 -35.08 -45.84 27.47
N GLN A 262 -36.11 -45.00 27.40
CA GLN A 262 -35.94 -43.54 27.45
C GLN A 262 -35.18 -43.06 28.69
N GLU A 263 -35.61 -43.46 29.88
CA GLU A 263 -34.96 -43.04 31.13
C GLU A 263 -33.55 -43.64 31.26
N ALA A 264 -33.40 -44.95 31.05
CA ALA A 264 -32.13 -45.63 31.26
C ALA A 264 -31.06 -45.19 30.24
N THR A 265 -31.41 -45.11 28.95
CA THR A 265 -30.46 -44.76 27.88
C THR A 265 -29.98 -43.31 28.05
N ILE A 266 -30.90 -42.38 28.31
CA ILE A 266 -30.56 -40.97 28.52
C ILE A 266 -29.72 -40.81 29.79
N HIS A 267 -30.09 -41.48 30.89
CA HIS A 267 -29.35 -41.42 32.14
C HIS A 267 -27.92 -41.92 31.97
N ASN A 268 -27.73 -43.10 31.38
CA ASN A 268 -26.42 -43.71 31.20
C ASN A 268 -25.51 -42.86 30.29
N ILE A 269 -26.04 -42.30 29.19
CA ILE A 269 -25.27 -41.39 28.32
C ILE A 269 -24.87 -40.13 29.08
N LEU A 270 -25.77 -39.53 29.85
CA LEU A 270 -25.46 -38.33 30.65
C LEU A 270 -24.45 -38.62 31.76
N GLU A 271 -24.48 -39.80 32.36
CA GLU A 271 -23.51 -40.22 33.37
C GLU A 271 -22.10 -40.34 32.80
N ILE A 272 -21.95 -40.98 31.63
CA ILE A 272 -20.67 -41.03 30.89
C ILE A 272 -20.15 -39.63 30.63
N LEU A 273 -20.97 -38.76 30.03
CA LEU A 273 -20.54 -37.40 29.67
C LEU A 273 -20.19 -36.53 30.89
N LYS A 274 -20.88 -36.70 32.02
CA LYS A 274 -20.58 -35.92 33.24
C LYS A 274 -19.32 -36.38 33.95
N ASN A 275 -18.95 -37.65 33.80
CA ASN A 275 -17.77 -38.24 34.43
C ASN A 275 -16.51 -38.16 33.55
N HIS A 276 -16.65 -37.78 32.28
CA HIS A 276 -15.53 -37.71 31.34
C HIS A 276 -14.77 -36.38 31.44
N ASP A 277 -13.45 -36.44 31.65
CA ASP A 277 -12.60 -35.27 31.94
C ASP A 277 -12.59 -34.21 30.82
N ALA A 278 -12.74 -34.61 29.55
CA ALA A 278 -12.77 -33.70 28.40
C ALA A 278 -14.09 -32.92 28.25
N VAL A 279 -15.16 -33.35 28.92
CA VAL A 279 -16.47 -32.70 28.84
C VAL A 279 -16.57 -31.62 29.90
N MET A 280 -16.93 -30.41 29.47
CA MET A 280 -17.11 -29.30 30.39
C MET A 280 -18.32 -29.54 31.30
N SER A 281 -18.15 -29.30 32.59
CA SER A 281 -19.25 -29.42 33.57
C SER A 281 -20.35 -28.37 33.37
N LYS A 282 -20.04 -27.26 32.70
CA LYS A 282 -21.00 -26.21 32.32
C LYS A 282 -20.62 -25.67 30.93
N PRO A 283 -21.58 -25.53 30.00
CA PRO A 283 -22.99 -25.93 30.11
C PRO A 283 -23.21 -27.45 30.22
N ASP A 284 -24.30 -27.87 30.88
CA ASP A 284 -24.61 -29.29 31.07
C ASP A 284 -24.78 -30.03 29.73
N PRO A 285 -24.31 -31.29 29.62
CA PRO A 285 -24.59 -32.11 28.46
C PRO A 285 -26.09 -32.40 28.35
N THR A 286 -26.57 -32.52 27.11
CA THR A 286 -27.99 -32.78 26.83
C THR A 286 -28.13 -33.92 25.84
N VAL A 287 -29.13 -34.77 26.06
CA VAL A 287 -29.52 -35.84 25.14
C VAL A 287 -30.96 -35.59 24.74
N MET A 288 -31.21 -35.50 23.44
CA MET A 288 -32.53 -35.24 22.88
C MET A 288 -32.91 -36.35 21.92
N VAL A 289 -34.18 -36.74 21.90
CA VAL A 289 -34.71 -37.58 20.82
C VAL A 289 -34.89 -36.69 19.59
N ALA A 290 -34.09 -36.92 18.56
CA ALA A 290 -34.14 -36.19 17.30
C ALA A 290 -35.29 -36.67 16.40
N GLY A 291 -35.67 -37.94 16.51
CA GLY A 291 -36.81 -38.50 15.80
C GLY A 291 -36.85 -40.03 15.81
N PHE A 292 -37.90 -40.56 15.18
CA PHE A 292 -38.12 -41.98 14.97
C PHE A 292 -38.20 -42.24 13.47
N VAL A 293 -37.46 -43.21 12.96
CA VAL A 293 -37.44 -43.58 11.55
C VAL A 293 -37.45 -45.10 11.46
N ASP A 294 -38.50 -45.66 10.83
CA ASP A 294 -38.75 -47.10 10.79
C ASP A 294 -38.73 -47.71 12.21
N ASP A 295 -37.91 -48.73 12.45
CA ASP A 295 -37.70 -49.36 13.76
C ASP A 295 -36.52 -48.77 14.55
N LYS A 296 -36.03 -47.60 14.16
CA LYS A 296 -34.90 -46.91 14.80
C LYS A 296 -35.30 -45.61 15.47
N ILE A 297 -34.59 -45.27 16.53
CA ILE A 297 -34.65 -43.97 17.20
C ILE A 297 -33.32 -43.25 17.01
N ALA A 298 -33.39 -41.97 16.64
CA ALA A 298 -32.25 -41.08 16.54
C ALA A 298 -32.17 -40.21 17.79
N LEU A 299 -31.06 -40.28 18.51
CA LEU A 299 -30.71 -39.41 19.61
C LEU A 299 -29.65 -38.40 19.15
N GLU A 300 -29.77 -37.17 19.64
CA GLU A 300 -28.77 -36.13 19.49
C GLU A 300 -28.16 -35.85 20.85
N VAL A 301 -26.87 -36.19 20.98
CA VAL A 301 -26.07 -36.02 22.18
C VAL A 301 -25.22 -34.76 21.99
N ARG A 302 -25.41 -33.76 22.86
CA ARG A 302 -24.73 -32.48 22.81
C ARG A 302 -23.94 -32.25 24.09
N PHE A 303 -22.68 -31.89 23.95
CA PHE A 303 -21.81 -31.58 25.08
C PHE A 303 -20.78 -30.53 24.66
N TRP A 304 -20.16 -29.86 25.64
CA TRP A 304 -19.18 -28.81 25.42
C TRP A 304 -17.78 -29.33 25.75
N VAL A 305 -16.81 -28.96 24.91
CA VAL A 305 -15.39 -29.30 25.08
C VAL A 305 -14.54 -28.04 24.93
N THR A 306 -13.32 -28.06 25.49
CA THR A 306 -12.38 -26.95 25.33
C THR A 306 -11.83 -26.94 23.89
N THR A 307 -11.65 -25.75 23.30
CA THR A 307 -11.12 -25.67 21.92
C THR A 307 -9.65 -26.08 21.84
N GLY A 308 -9.25 -26.71 20.73
CA GLY A 308 -7.88 -27.17 20.48
C GLY A 308 -7.65 -28.67 20.70
N GLN A 309 -8.62 -29.37 21.28
CA GLN A 309 -8.61 -30.82 21.47
C GLN A 309 -9.36 -31.53 20.33
N VAL A 310 -8.77 -31.55 19.13
CA VAL A 310 -9.33 -32.31 17.99
C VAL A 310 -9.19 -33.84 18.19
N ILE A 311 -8.62 -34.28 19.32
CA ILE A 311 -8.25 -35.67 19.59
C ILE A 311 -9.10 -36.29 20.74
N ASP A 312 -9.76 -35.51 21.59
CA ASP A 312 -10.40 -36.04 22.81
C ASP A 312 -11.86 -36.52 22.63
N ILE A 313 -12.48 -36.31 21.45
CA ILE A 313 -13.85 -36.81 21.21
C ILE A 313 -13.84 -38.33 20.95
N SER A 314 -12.73 -38.87 20.42
CA SER A 314 -12.64 -40.30 20.08
C SER A 314 -12.88 -41.20 21.28
N ASP A 315 -12.35 -40.87 22.45
CA ASP A 315 -12.51 -41.67 23.67
C ASP A 315 -13.98 -41.69 24.12
N ILE A 316 -14.67 -40.54 24.07
CA ILE A 316 -16.12 -40.44 24.31
C ILE A 316 -16.90 -41.32 23.33
N LEU A 317 -16.52 -41.35 22.05
CA LEU A 317 -17.19 -42.21 21.06
C LEU A 317 -17.00 -43.69 21.36
N TYR A 318 -15.82 -44.10 21.84
CA TYR A 318 -15.57 -45.48 22.26
C TYR A 318 -16.41 -45.85 23.48
N GLU A 319 -16.47 -45.00 24.50
CA GLU A 319 -17.30 -45.24 25.70
C GLU A 319 -18.80 -45.32 25.35
N LEU A 320 -19.27 -44.46 24.45
CA LEU A 320 -20.65 -44.54 23.94
C LEU A 320 -20.90 -45.82 23.14
N HIS A 321 -19.91 -46.31 22.38
CA HIS A 321 -20.01 -47.57 21.65
C HIS A 321 -20.01 -48.78 22.60
N GLU A 322 -19.22 -48.77 23.67
CA GLU A 322 -19.24 -49.83 24.68
C GLU A 322 -20.59 -49.89 25.43
N LEU A 323 -21.18 -48.73 25.74
CA LEU A 323 -22.51 -48.65 26.34
C LEU A 323 -23.60 -49.13 25.38
N LEU A 324 -23.49 -48.80 24.10
CA LEU A 324 -24.48 -49.09 23.06
C LEU A 324 -23.83 -49.82 21.85
N PRO A 325 -23.50 -51.12 21.98
CA PRO A 325 -22.73 -51.85 20.97
C PRO A 325 -23.41 -51.95 19.60
N GLN A 326 -24.75 -51.93 19.60
CA GLN A 326 -25.58 -52.04 18.39
C GLN A 326 -25.97 -50.67 17.82
N ALA A 327 -25.55 -49.56 18.45
CA ALA A 327 -25.89 -48.23 17.98
C ALA A 327 -24.91 -47.75 16.89
N GLU A 328 -25.47 -47.06 15.90
CA GLU A 328 -24.72 -46.32 14.91
C GLU A 328 -24.40 -44.93 15.48
N ILE A 329 -23.11 -44.64 15.66
CA ILE A 329 -22.63 -43.40 16.28
C ILE A 329 -21.88 -42.58 15.23
N VAL A 330 -22.36 -41.35 14.97
CA VAL A 330 -21.81 -40.46 13.95
C VAL A 330 -21.60 -39.07 14.55
N VAL A 331 -20.39 -38.54 14.42
CA VAL A 331 -20.09 -37.14 14.77
C VAL A 331 -20.67 -36.23 13.70
N ARG A 332 -21.57 -35.30 14.08
CA ARG A 332 -22.12 -34.27 13.18
C ARG A 332 -21.31 -32.98 13.21
N GLU A 333 -20.81 -32.62 14.39
CA GLU A 333 -19.90 -31.49 14.64
C GLU A 333 -18.82 -32.00 15.63
N PRO A 334 -17.50 -31.79 15.40
CA PRO A 334 -16.90 -30.54 14.94
C PRO A 334 -15.92 -30.68 13.75
N LEU A 335 -15.79 -29.65 12.90
CA LEU A 335 -14.61 -29.43 12.03
C LEU A 335 -13.75 -28.30 12.58
#